data_AF-A0AB74LRK4-F1
#
_entry.id   AF-A0AB74LRK4-F1
#
_cell.length_a   1.000
_cell.length_b   1.000
_cell.length_c   1.000
_cell.angle_alpha   90.00
_cell.angle_beta   90.00
_cell.angle_gamma   90.00
#
_symmetry.space_group_name_H-M   'P 1'
#
loop_
_entity.id
_entity.type
_entity.pdbx_description
1 polymer ?
#
loop_
_entity_poly.entity_id
_entity_poly.type
_entity_poly.pdbx_seq_one_letter_code
_entity_poly.pdbx_strand_id
1 'polypeptide(L)'
;MRHASGLLVAAFAVALAGNAMAQGHDHMHMGHSSKDSADTPATREFKVSHQQMMKNMAVPYTGDPDVDFRLQMIPHHQGAIDMAKVAMRRAKNPWSRQLAESIIVEQQREIDQMQGWLRSHGVTTASIGDPTHTIGPNSFRSLPLEPGTRDEAAGATWVPGSGAPLQ
;
A
#
# COMPACT_ATOMS: atom_id res chain seq x y z
N MET A 1 44.48 37.17 66.86
CA MET A 1 45.45 36.05 66.89
C MET A 1 44.69 34.76 67.14
N ARG A 2 44.56 33.88 66.14
CA ARG A 2 44.01 32.53 66.31
C ARG A 2 44.78 31.58 65.40
N HIS A 3 45.57 30.71 66.03
CA HIS A 3 46.19 29.54 65.42
C HIS A 3 45.18 28.39 65.33
N ALA A 4 45.42 27.49 64.38
CA ALA A 4 45.60 26.03 64.58
C ALA A 4 44.85 25.18 63.55
N SER A 5 45.66 24.44 62.80
CA SER A 5 45.31 23.37 61.86
C SER A 5 44.72 22.15 62.58
N GLY A 6 43.84 21.40 61.88
CA GLY A 6 43.33 20.10 62.34
C GLY A 6 42.66 19.32 61.20
N LEU A 7 43.03 18.05 61.08
CA LEU A 7 42.89 17.11 59.97
C LEU A 7 41.46 16.56 59.68
N LEU A 8 41.21 16.32 58.37
CA LEU A 8 40.71 15.08 57.73
C LEU A 8 39.42 14.39 58.21
N VAL A 9 38.40 14.29 57.34
CA VAL A 9 37.63 13.04 57.04
C VAL A 9 37.03 13.15 55.63
N ALA A 10 37.17 12.07 54.86
CA ALA A 10 36.71 11.88 53.49
C ALA A 10 35.18 11.72 53.36
N ALA A 11 34.61 12.22 52.27
CA ALA A 11 33.27 11.86 51.82
C ALA A 11 33.31 11.43 50.35
N PHE A 12 32.92 10.18 50.14
CA PHE A 12 32.70 9.51 48.85
C PHE A 12 31.62 10.26 48.04
N ALA A 13 31.93 10.66 46.80
CA ALA A 13 30.93 11.12 45.85
C ALA A 13 30.78 10.07 44.74
N VAL A 14 29.61 9.42 44.75
CA VAL A 14 29.07 8.61 43.66
C VAL A 14 28.68 9.54 42.52
N ALA A 15 29.12 9.25 41.30
CA ALA A 15 28.51 9.75 40.07
C ALA A 15 28.26 8.55 39.13
N LEU A 16 27.01 8.09 39.13
CA LEU A 16 26.46 7.19 38.12
C LEU A 16 26.28 8.00 36.82
N ALA A 17 27.14 7.75 35.83
CA ALA A 17 26.86 8.11 34.45
C ALA A 17 26.52 6.81 33.69
N GLY A 18 25.21 6.56 33.56
CA GLY A 18 24.70 5.47 32.74
C GLY A 18 24.88 5.79 31.25
N ASN A 19 25.68 5.02 30.54
CA ASN A 19 25.66 4.99 29.08
C ASN A 19 24.77 3.82 28.63
N ALA A 20 23.47 4.05 28.60
CA ALA A 20 22.55 3.25 27.81
C ALA A 20 22.24 4.03 26.53
N MET A 21 22.99 3.78 25.45
CA MET A 21 22.58 4.18 24.11
C MET A 21 21.97 2.97 23.42
N ALA A 22 20.64 2.88 23.55
CA ALA A 22 19.80 2.01 22.76
C ALA A 22 19.36 2.76 21.50
N GLN A 23 19.44 2.06 20.37
CA GLN A 23 18.63 2.18 19.16
C GLN A 23 18.72 3.49 18.34
N GLY A 24 19.49 3.42 17.25
CA GLY A 24 19.10 4.03 15.99
C GLY A 24 18.68 2.92 15.03
N HIS A 25 17.39 2.81 14.74
CA HIS A 25 16.91 1.97 13.64
C HIS A 25 17.35 2.61 12.32
N ASP A 26 18.19 1.90 11.56
CA ASP A 26 18.47 2.20 10.17
C ASP A 26 17.20 2.01 9.34
N HIS A 27 16.42 3.07 9.18
CA HIS A 27 15.41 3.13 8.14
C HIS A 27 16.10 3.26 6.79
N MET A 28 16.35 2.11 6.15
CA MET A 28 16.72 2.01 4.74
C MET A 28 15.57 2.54 3.88
N HIS A 29 15.61 3.83 3.54
CA HIS A 29 14.69 4.43 2.58
C HIS A 29 15.39 4.98 1.34
N MET A 30 14.86 4.51 0.21
CA MET A 30 14.94 5.03 -1.16
C MET A 30 16.17 4.67 -1.98
N GLY A 31 16.09 3.49 -2.60
CA GLY A 31 16.67 3.28 -3.93
C GLY A 31 15.97 4.14 -4.99
N HIS A 32 16.11 5.46 -4.93
CA HIS A 32 15.92 6.31 -6.11
C HIS A 32 17.08 6.00 -7.06
N SER A 33 16.84 5.04 -7.95
CA SER A 33 17.78 4.66 -8.99
C SER A 33 18.14 5.89 -9.81
N SER A 34 19.38 6.33 -9.68
CA SER A 34 20.04 7.46 -10.34
C SER A 34 20.23 7.27 -11.85
N LYS A 35 19.19 6.83 -12.58
CA LYS A 35 19.23 6.55 -14.03
C LYS A 35 18.12 7.22 -14.85
N ASP A 36 17.49 8.28 -14.33
CA ASP A 36 16.44 9.00 -15.09
C ASP A 36 16.95 9.63 -16.41
N SER A 37 18.26 9.86 -16.53
CA SER A 37 18.93 10.36 -17.73
C SER A 37 19.04 9.35 -18.87
N ALA A 38 18.76 8.06 -18.65
CA ALA A 38 18.80 7.00 -19.67
C ALA A 38 17.41 6.55 -20.16
N ASP A 39 16.33 7.10 -19.61
CA ASP A 39 14.98 6.63 -19.92
C ASP A 39 14.48 7.11 -21.29
N THR A 40 13.76 6.22 -21.98
CA THR A 40 12.94 6.64 -23.13
C THR A 40 11.73 7.48 -22.66
N PRO A 41 11.14 8.32 -23.52
CA PRO A 41 9.90 9.02 -23.18
C PRO A 41 8.78 8.10 -22.69
N ALA A 42 8.63 6.92 -23.29
CA ALA A 42 7.64 5.92 -22.87
C ALA A 42 7.94 5.38 -21.46
N THR A 43 9.21 5.08 -21.17
CA THR A 43 9.65 4.64 -19.84
C THR A 43 9.32 5.67 -18.77
N ARG A 44 9.56 6.97 -19.05
CA ARG A 44 9.19 8.05 -18.12
C ARG A 44 7.68 8.11 -17.86
N GLU A 45 6.85 7.99 -18.89
CA GLU A 45 5.39 7.98 -18.71
C GLU A 45 4.90 6.77 -17.88
N PHE A 46 5.49 5.59 -18.08
CA PHE A 46 5.20 4.43 -17.23
C PHE A 46 5.62 4.67 -15.78
N LYS A 47 6.82 5.21 -15.54
CA LYS A 47 7.29 5.57 -14.19
C LYS A 47 6.36 6.57 -13.51
N VAL A 48 5.93 7.62 -14.22
CA VAL A 48 4.99 8.62 -13.69
C VAL A 48 3.65 7.97 -13.31
N SER A 49 3.10 7.12 -14.19
CA SER A 49 1.84 6.41 -13.92
C SER A 49 1.97 5.49 -12.70
N HIS A 50 3.08 4.78 -12.59
CA HIS A 50 3.38 3.91 -11.45
C HIS A 50 3.57 4.69 -10.14
N GLN A 51 4.28 5.81 -10.17
CA GLN A 51 4.44 6.68 -9.00
C GLN A 51 3.10 7.26 -8.54
N GLN A 52 2.25 7.67 -9.49
CA GLN A 52 0.91 8.18 -9.19
C GLN A 52 0.03 7.08 -8.57
N MET A 53 0.11 5.84 -9.08
CA MET A 53 -0.56 4.69 -8.48
C MET A 53 -0.13 4.50 -7.03
N MET A 54 1.18 4.42 -6.76
CA MET A 54 1.70 4.25 -5.39
C MET A 54 1.23 5.38 -4.45
N LYS A 55 1.20 6.61 -4.94
CA LYS A 55 0.68 7.76 -4.17
C LYS A 55 -0.82 7.62 -3.88
N ASN A 56 -1.61 7.20 -4.86
CA ASN A 56 -3.06 7.05 -4.72
C ASN A 56 -3.46 5.82 -3.87
N MET A 57 -2.58 4.81 -3.79
CA MET A 57 -2.73 3.63 -2.94
C MET A 57 -2.51 3.92 -1.45
N ALA A 58 -2.06 5.12 -1.08
CA ALA A 58 -1.90 5.54 0.31
C ALA A 58 -3.27 5.84 0.98
N VAL A 59 -4.24 4.93 0.80
CA VAL A 59 -5.55 4.95 1.44
C VAL A 59 -5.44 4.28 2.81
N PRO A 60 -5.92 4.89 3.89
CA PRO A 60 -5.92 4.23 5.20
C PRO A 60 -6.81 2.98 5.21
N TYR A 61 -6.40 1.98 5.98
CA TYR A 61 -7.17 0.76 6.20
C TYR A 61 -8.26 1.02 7.25
N THR A 62 -9.46 0.51 7.01
CA THR A 62 -10.59 0.57 7.93
C THR A 62 -10.62 -0.62 8.88
N GLY A 63 -9.93 -1.72 8.54
CA GLY A 63 -9.96 -2.99 9.27
C GLY A 63 -11.04 -3.95 8.81
N ASP A 64 -11.91 -3.53 7.89
CA ASP A 64 -12.86 -4.41 7.20
C ASP A 64 -12.23 -4.89 5.88
N PRO A 65 -11.97 -6.20 5.72
CA PRO A 65 -11.26 -6.72 4.55
C PRO A 65 -12.04 -6.52 3.22
N ASP A 66 -13.37 -6.51 3.23
CA ASP A 66 -14.18 -6.31 2.02
C ASP A 66 -14.15 -4.84 1.59
N VAL A 67 -14.15 -3.93 2.56
CA VAL A 67 -13.97 -2.49 2.31
C VAL A 67 -12.54 -2.19 1.86
N ASP A 68 -11.56 -2.69 2.60
CA ASP A 68 -10.14 -2.42 2.38
C ASP A 68 -9.66 -2.95 1.04
N PHE A 69 -10.08 -4.16 0.64
CA PHE A 69 -9.77 -4.70 -0.67
C PHE A 69 -10.22 -3.75 -1.78
N ARG A 70 -11.44 -3.21 -1.70
CA ARG A 70 -11.99 -2.32 -2.73
C ARG A 70 -11.34 -0.93 -2.71
N LEU A 71 -11.15 -0.37 -1.52
CA LEU A 71 -10.48 0.92 -1.35
C LEU A 71 -9.04 0.90 -1.87
N GLN A 72 -8.35 -0.23 -1.75
CA GLN A 72 -7.03 -0.45 -2.32
C GLN A 72 -7.10 -0.77 -3.82
N MET A 73 -8.04 -1.60 -4.27
CA MET A 73 -8.07 -2.02 -5.68
C MET A 73 -8.52 -0.93 -6.64
N ILE A 74 -9.36 0.01 -6.22
CA ILE A 74 -9.75 1.16 -7.07
C ILE A 74 -8.52 1.96 -7.56
N PRO A 75 -7.65 2.51 -6.68
CA PRO A 75 -6.45 3.23 -7.13
C PRO A 75 -5.42 2.33 -7.81
N HIS A 76 -5.33 1.05 -7.45
CA HIS A 76 -4.47 0.09 -8.16
C HIS A 76 -4.91 -0.07 -9.62
N HIS A 77 -6.21 -0.25 -9.84
CA HIS A 77 -6.79 -0.41 -11.17
C HIS A 77 -6.67 0.86 -11.99
N GLN A 78 -6.88 2.03 -11.37
CA GLN A 78 -6.67 3.31 -12.05
C GLN A 78 -5.22 3.46 -12.54
N GLY A 79 -4.24 3.05 -11.73
CA GLY A 79 -2.83 3.03 -12.11
C GLY A 79 -2.54 2.13 -13.31
N ALA A 80 -3.13 0.94 -13.33
CA ALA A 80 -3.00 0.01 -14.45
C ALA A 80 -3.67 0.51 -15.73
N ILE A 81 -4.85 1.17 -15.62
CA ILE A 81 -5.51 1.87 -16.74
C ILE A 81 -4.59 2.96 -17.30
N ASP A 82 -3.95 3.75 -16.44
CA ASP A 82 -3.09 4.85 -16.88
C ASP A 82 -1.83 4.33 -17.58
N MET A 83 -1.23 3.24 -17.08
CA MET A 83 -0.15 2.54 -17.77
C MET A 83 -0.62 1.94 -19.10
N ALA A 84 -1.81 1.34 -19.17
CA ALA A 84 -2.37 0.82 -20.40
C ALA A 84 -2.59 1.93 -21.45
N LYS A 85 -3.02 3.13 -21.04
CA LYS A 85 -3.10 4.30 -21.93
C LYS A 85 -1.72 4.70 -22.48
N VAL A 86 -0.64 4.58 -21.70
CA VAL A 86 0.74 4.78 -22.20
C VAL A 86 1.06 3.73 -23.27
N ALA A 87 0.75 2.45 -23.02
CA ALA A 87 0.97 1.37 -23.98
C ALA A 87 0.18 1.59 -25.29
N MET A 88 -1.07 2.03 -25.22
CA MET A 88 -1.86 2.37 -26.42
C MET A 88 -1.17 3.41 -27.30
N ARG A 89 -0.56 4.44 -26.71
CA ARG A 89 0.15 5.50 -27.44
C ARG A 89 1.55 5.12 -27.90
N ARG A 90 2.26 4.29 -27.12
CA ARG A 90 3.73 4.11 -27.25
C ARG A 90 4.16 2.72 -27.69
N ALA A 91 3.39 1.67 -27.39
CA ALA A 91 3.77 0.31 -27.76
C ALA A 91 3.78 0.15 -29.28
N LYS A 92 4.71 -0.68 -29.81
CA LYS A 92 4.81 -0.97 -31.25
C LYS A 92 4.17 -2.31 -31.62
N ASN A 93 4.16 -3.26 -30.68
CA ASN A 93 3.57 -4.58 -30.87
C ASN A 93 2.03 -4.48 -30.82
N PRO A 94 1.30 -4.92 -31.87
CA PRO A 94 -0.17 -4.91 -31.88
C PRO A 94 -0.81 -5.66 -30.71
N TRP A 95 -0.23 -6.80 -30.31
CA TRP A 95 -0.73 -7.57 -29.17
C TRP A 95 -0.65 -6.78 -27.86
N SER A 96 0.41 -6.00 -27.65
CA SER A 96 0.52 -5.14 -26.46
C SER A 96 -0.53 -4.02 -26.43
N ARG A 97 -0.95 -3.51 -27.60
CA ARG A 97 -2.04 -2.52 -27.66
C ARG A 97 -3.39 -3.19 -27.39
N GLN A 98 -3.63 -4.37 -27.95
CA GLN A 98 -4.86 -5.13 -27.69
C GLN A 98 -5.00 -5.48 -26.20
N LEU A 99 -3.91 -5.95 -25.57
CA LEU A 99 -3.91 -6.19 -24.12
C LEU A 99 -4.20 -4.90 -23.33
N ALA A 100 -3.60 -3.78 -23.73
CA ALA A 100 -3.85 -2.50 -23.08
C ALA A 100 -5.31 -2.04 -23.20
N GLU A 101 -5.93 -2.20 -24.37
CA GLU A 101 -7.35 -1.93 -24.57
C GLU A 101 -8.23 -2.80 -23.66
N SER A 102 -7.97 -4.11 -23.58
CA SER A 102 -8.70 -5.01 -22.68
C SER A 102 -8.53 -4.63 -21.21
N ILE A 103 -7.32 -4.25 -20.79
CA ILE A 103 -7.05 -3.76 -19.42
C ILE A 103 -7.89 -2.51 -19.12
N ILE A 104 -7.95 -1.55 -20.05
CA ILE A 104 -8.73 -0.31 -19.86
C ILE A 104 -10.20 -0.64 -19.64
N VAL A 105 -10.79 -1.50 -20.48
CA VAL A 105 -12.21 -1.83 -20.42
C VAL A 105 -12.56 -2.60 -19.14
N GLU A 106 -11.83 -3.69 -18.86
CA GLU A 106 -12.19 -4.56 -17.72
C GLU A 106 -11.93 -3.87 -16.39
N GLN A 107 -10.79 -3.19 -16.24
CA GLN A 107 -10.49 -2.56 -14.95
C GLN A 107 -11.34 -1.32 -14.69
N GLN A 108 -11.81 -0.61 -15.72
CA GLN A 108 -12.78 0.46 -15.52
C GLN A 108 -14.12 -0.11 -15.02
N ARG A 109 -14.57 -1.22 -15.61
CA ARG A 109 -15.77 -1.92 -15.16
C ARG A 109 -15.64 -2.40 -13.71
N GLU A 110 -14.51 -2.96 -13.32
CA GLU A 110 -14.23 -3.39 -11.95
C GLU A 110 -14.21 -2.21 -10.97
N ILE A 111 -13.63 -1.06 -11.35
CA ILE A 111 -13.72 0.19 -10.58
C ILE A 111 -15.19 0.57 -10.35
N ASP A 112 -16.01 0.58 -11.39
CA ASP A 112 -17.42 0.97 -11.29
C ASP A 112 -18.20 0.04 -10.35
N GLN A 113 -17.91 -1.27 -10.40
CA GLN A 113 -18.48 -2.28 -9.49
C GLN A 113 -18.05 -2.06 -8.05
N MET A 114 -16.74 -1.86 -7.81
CA MET A 114 -16.21 -1.62 -6.47
C MET A 114 -16.78 -0.34 -5.85
N GLN A 115 -16.83 0.75 -6.63
CA GLN A 115 -17.43 2.00 -6.18
C GLN A 115 -18.94 1.86 -5.94
N GLY A 116 -19.65 1.10 -6.79
CA GLY A 116 -21.06 0.78 -6.61
C GLY A 116 -21.33 0.07 -5.30
N TRP A 117 -20.54 -0.97 -5.01
CA TRP A 117 -20.62 -1.73 -3.77
C TRP A 117 -20.32 -0.85 -2.55
N LEU A 118 -19.26 -0.05 -2.58
CA LEU A 118 -18.91 0.85 -1.47
C LEU A 118 -20.04 1.84 -1.15
N ARG A 119 -20.67 2.42 -2.19
CA ARG A 119 -21.84 3.30 -2.05
C ARG A 119 -23.04 2.57 -1.44
N SER A 120 -23.35 1.36 -1.87
CA SER A 120 -24.49 0.60 -1.35
C SER A 120 -24.31 0.17 0.11
N HIS A 121 -23.05 0.09 0.58
CA HIS A 121 -22.70 -0.26 1.96
C HIS A 121 -22.39 0.96 2.84
N GLY A 122 -22.71 2.16 2.37
CA GLY A 122 -22.59 3.39 3.16
C GLY A 122 -21.15 3.84 3.45
N VAL A 123 -20.16 3.28 2.75
CA VAL A 123 -18.76 3.69 2.90
C VAL A 123 -18.59 5.07 2.27
N THR A 124 -18.25 6.05 3.09
CA THR A 124 -17.98 7.44 2.69
C THR A 124 -16.60 7.85 3.20
N THR A 125 -16.08 9.00 2.78
CA THR A 125 -14.78 9.49 3.27
C THR A 125 -14.70 9.63 4.79
N ALA A 126 -15.84 9.72 5.48
CA ALA A 126 -15.94 9.76 6.94
C ALA A 126 -15.79 8.38 7.62
N SER A 127 -15.98 7.27 6.91
CA SER A 127 -15.90 5.91 7.45
C SER A 127 -14.51 5.28 7.34
N ILE A 128 -13.50 6.06 6.93
CA ILE A 128 -12.11 5.62 6.85
C ILE A 128 -11.51 5.74 8.26
N GLY A 129 -11.45 4.62 8.98
CA GLY A 129 -10.93 4.53 10.34
C GLY A 129 -9.40 4.67 10.43
N ASP A 130 -8.89 4.71 11.67
CA ASP A 130 -7.47 4.75 11.99
C ASP A 130 -6.86 3.35 11.75
N PRO A 131 -5.76 3.21 10.98
CA PRO A 131 -5.28 1.90 10.54
C PRO A 131 -4.67 1.10 11.70
N THR A 132 -5.26 -0.05 12.04
CA THR A 132 -4.72 -0.95 13.09
C THR A 132 -4.37 -2.36 12.60
N HIS A 133 -4.10 -2.61 11.32
CA HIS A 133 -3.72 -3.96 10.88
C HIS A 133 -2.35 -4.02 10.17
N THR A 134 -1.37 -4.60 10.88
CA THR A 134 -0.08 -5.02 10.31
C THR A 134 -0.24 -6.44 9.76
N ILE A 135 -0.41 -6.59 8.43
CA ILE A 135 -0.37 -7.92 7.80
C ILE A 135 1.08 -8.44 7.87
N GLY A 136 1.33 -9.43 8.73
CA GLY A 136 2.64 -10.08 8.87
C GLY A 136 2.99 -10.99 7.69
N PRO A 137 4.25 -11.46 7.58
CA PRO A 137 4.78 -12.16 6.41
C PRO A 137 4.18 -13.56 6.11
N ASN A 138 3.17 -14.02 6.85
CA ASN A 138 2.59 -15.38 6.71
C ASN A 138 1.05 -15.43 6.60
N SER A 139 0.36 -14.30 6.42
CA SER A 139 -1.10 -14.20 6.53
C SER A 139 -1.92 -14.96 5.48
N PHE A 140 -1.28 -15.53 4.45
CA PHE A 140 -1.96 -16.23 3.35
C PHE A 140 -1.83 -17.75 3.38
N ARG A 141 -0.97 -18.33 4.23
CA ARG A 141 -0.66 -19.77 4.18
C ARG A 141 -1.50 -20.64 5.11
N SER A 142 -2.33 -20.03 5.94
CA SER A 142 -3.06 -20.72 7.00
C SER A 142 -4.44 -20.14 7.28
N LEU A 143 -5.08 -19.46 6.32
CA LEU A 143 -6.48 -19.10 6.47
C LEU A 143 -7.29 -20.41 6.58
N PRO A 144 -7.96 -20.69 7.72
CA PRO A 144 -9.08 -21.60 7.69
C PRO A 144 -10.06 -21.06 6.65
N LEU A 145 -10.87 -21.94 6.04
CA LEU A 145 -12.02 -21.49 5.26
C LEU A 145 -12.92 -20.68 6.22
N GLU A 146 -12.72 -19.37 6.29
CA GLU A 146 -13.59 -18.48 7.03
C GLU A 146 -15.00 -18.66 6.44
N PRO A 147 -16.05 -18.77 7.27
CA PRO A 147 -17.43 -18.77 6.79
C PRO A 147 -17.61 -17.60 5.81
N GLY A 148 -17.90 -17.91 4.55
CA GLY A 148 -17.97 -16.94 3.44
C GLY A 148 -16.98 -17.16 2.27
N THR A 149 -15.98 -18.04 2.40
CA THR A 149 -14.83 -18.05 1.46
C THR A 149 -14.87 -19.02 0.28
N ARG A 150 -16.01 -19.66 -0.05
CA ARG A 150 -16.19 -20.31 -1.37
C ARG A 150 -17.62 -20.69 -1.69
N ASP A 151 -18.40 -21.09 -0.68
CA ASP A 151 -19.75 -21.59 -0.87
C ASP A 151 -20.78 -20.47 -1.07
N GLU A 152 -20.60 -19.28 -0.47
CA GLU A 152 -21.40 -18.08 -0.81
C GLU A 152 -20.94 -17.47 -2.14
N ALA A 153 -19.64 -17.51 -2.43
CA ALA A 153 -19.11 -17.18 -3.74
C ALA A 153 -19.57 -18.15 -4.84
N ALA A 154 -20.02 -19.37 -4.51
CA ALA A 154 -20.59 -20.30 -5.49
C ALA A 154 -21.98 -19.88 -5.98
N GLY A 155 -22.69 -19.03 -5.22
CA GLY A 155 -23.92 -18.37 -5.67
C GLY A 155 -23.65 -17.09 -6.47
N ALA A 156 -22.48 -16.48 -6.29
CA ALA A 156 -22.04 -15.32 -7.08
C ALA A 156 -21.23 -15.82 -8.28
N THR A 157 -21.83 -15.82 -9.48
CA THR A 157 -21.16 -16.20 -10.73
C THR A 157 -20.12 -15.16 -11.16
N TRP A 158 -19.06 -14.99 -10.37
CA TRP A 158 -17.90 -14.19 -10.75
C TRP A 158 -16.94 -15.07 -11.56
N VAL A 159 -16.96 -14.90 -12.88
CA VAL A 159 -15.93 -15.44 -13.77
C VAL A 159 -14.94 -14.32 -14.07
N PRO A 160 -13.64 -14.46 -13.72
CA PRO A 160 -12.63 -13.46 -14.09
C PRO A 160 -12.67 -13.19 -15.62
N GLY A 161 -12.88 -11.94 -16.01
CA GLY A 161 -12.93 -11.50 -17.42
C GLY A 161 -14.29 -11.60 -18.13
N SER A 162 -15.40 -11.81 -17.41
CA SER A 162 -16.72 -12.11 -18.02
C SER A 162 -17.74 -10.96 -18.12
N GLY A 163 -17.46 -9.75 -17.66
CA GLY A 163 -18.35 -8.62 -18.03
C GLY A 163 -19.68 -8.46 -17.26
N ALA A 164 -20.25 -9.44 -16.55
CA ALA A 164 -21.45 -9.25 -15.72
C ALA A 164 -21.71 -10.40 -14.73
N PRO A 165 -22.45 -10.18 -13.63
CA PRO A 165 -23.15 -11.29 -12.97
C PRO A 165 -24.26 -11.80 -13.90
N LEU A 166 -24.40 -13.13 -14.03
CA LEU A 166 -25.56 -13.73 -14.70
C LEU A 166 -26.78 -13.57 -13.80
N GLN A 167 -27.91 -13.19 -14.40
CA GLN A 167 -29.23 -12.98 -13.77
C GLN A 167 -29.72 -14.22 -13.02
#